data_AF-A0A855X4B4-F1
#
_entry.id   AF-A0A855X4B4-F1
#
_cell.length_a   1.000
_cell.length_b   1.000
_cell.length_c   1.000
_cell.angle_alpha   90.00
_cell.angle_beta   90.00
_cell.angle_gamma   90.00
#
_symmetry.space_group_name_H-M   'P 1'
#
loop_
_entity.id
_entity.type
_entity.pdbx_description
1 polymer ?
#
loop_
_entity_poly.entity_id
_entity_poly.type
_entity_poly.pdbx_seq_one_letter_code
_entity_poly.pdbx_strand_id
1 'polypeptide(L)'
;MVQKLLLLGILMSLTAGLFVAVGCDKLITQVNNNTVYDSTLGEDCKRCHGDDDKIIRIPLAQWQNSRHASSGLIEATIDYGGQDYVTSTCGKRCHTSEGFKKYVAGDSTSAVTGPSVVDCFTCHLPHTGDYGDWRMDTLRGERPTTDLGNFTYYGAGKSNQCAICHMAAHVPIFATAPGTVRLDTIGPDGPHNSAQANIMIGTGGVRFGTATITNSHGTVNDSLKNGCLSCHFGSGLGYDFGEHTFKLLDQNSGIQYVANCNVAGCHSGSPATVTDLFDGTAFPRLDSIRALGDSIKNLLLAYPILTGADTDTTAFFRDSTVPSDAAKILFNYLLYKKDGSRGVHNAKYTLQLLKESAAQWDSVPKAIIEPSVARGCIGVSVDFANLSHGAVTTSTWDFGDGTTPEQLNGIADGVHPFMKSGSFTVKLTLDGSSGRAVATVAIVVDTTPTAQFVMTADTVYVDSVVTFTDQSTGQPTTWSWDFGDGVGTSTEQNPQYTYTTTGLFDVRLIAGNACGVDTLIDTIIVTTPTPQVMGKR
;
A
#
# COMPACT_ATOMS: atom_id res chain seq x y z
N MET A 1 19.42 65.83 -44.74
CA MET A 1 18.50 64.67 -44.79
C MET A 1 19.11 63.45 -44.09
N VAL A 2 20.33 63.04 -44.43
CA VAL A 2 21.08 61.94 -43.76
C VAL A 2 21.25 62.15 -42.25
N GLN A 3 21.56 63.37 -41.80
CA GLN A 3 21.74 63.68 -40.38
C GLN A 3 20.43 63.62 -39.56
N LYS A 4 19.27 63.86 -40.21
CA LYS A 4 17.94 63.70 -39.58
C LYS A 4 17.53 62.22 -39.51
N LEU A 5 17.93 61.39 -40.48
CA LEU A 5 17.74 59.94 -40.47
C LEU A 5 18.62 59.25 -39.42
N LEU A 6 19.86 59.70 -39.23
CA LEU A 6 20.73 59.22 -38.15
C LEU A 6 20.17 59.57 -36.76
N LEU A 7 19.68 60.80 -36.57
CA LEU A 7 19.05 61.20 -35.31
C LEU A 7 17.75 60.42 -35.04
N LEU A 8 16.94 60.14 -36.07
CA LEU A 8 15.72 59.33 -35.94
C LEU A 8 16.04 57.87 -35.58
N GLY A 9 17.08 57.28 -36.20
CA GLY A 9 17.55 55.93 -35.89
C GLY A 9 18.10 55.82 -34.47
N ILE A 10 18.87 56.82 -34.02
CA ILE A 10 19.39 56.90 -32.65
C ILE A 10 18.25 57.10 -31.63
N LEU A 11 17.28 57.99 -31.92
CA LEU A 11 16.09 58.16 -31.06
C LEU A 11 15.27 56.89 -30.98
N MET A 12 15.04 56.19 -32.10
CA MET A 12 14.29 54.93 -32.15
C MET A 12 15.00 53.82 -31.36
N SER A 13 16.34 53.72 -31.44
CA SER A 13 17.12 52.75 -30.65
C SER A 13 17.16 53.09 -29.16
N LEU A 14 17.22 54.39 -28.80
CA LEU A 14 17.16 54.83 -27.41
C LEU A 14 15.77 54.62 -26.81
N THR A 15 14.70 54.87 -27.57
CA THR A 15 13.33 54.58 -27.12
C THR A 15 13.10 53.08 -26.99
N ALA A 16 13.57 52.25 -27.93
CA ALA A 16 13.45 50.80 -27.84
C ALA A 16 14.20 50.23 -26.62
N GLY A 17 15.43 50.71 -26.36
CA GLY A 17 16.19 50.33 -25.16
C GLY A 17 15.53 50.77 -23.84
N LEU A 18 14.90 51.96 -23.82
CA LEU A 18 14.17 52.45 -22.64
C LEU A 18 12.87 51.67 -22.40
N PHE A 19 12.15 51.27 -23.46
CA PHE A 19 10.94 50.45 -23.36
C PHE A 19 11.24 49.01 -22.90
N VAL A 20 12.37 48.43 -23.32
CA VAL A 20 12.82 47.10 -22.84
C VAL A 20 13.21 47.16 -21.36
N ALA A 21 13.98 48.17 -20.93
CA ALA A 21 14.38 48.33 -19.53
C ALA A 21 13.18 48.51 -18.58
N VAL A 22 12.25 49.41 -18.92
CA VAL A 22 11.02 49.66 -18.14
C VAL A 22 10.08 48.43 -18.17
N GLY A 23 10.10 47.65 -19.26
CA GLY A 23 9.38 46.39 -19.38
C GLY A 23 9.94 45.30 -18.47
N CYS A 24 11.27 45.21 -18.33
CA CYS A 24 11.93 44.27 -17.43
C CYS A 24 11.76 44.67 -15.96
N ASP A 25 11.85 45.95 -15.59
CA ASP A 25 11.64 46.39 -14.19
C ASP A 25 10.21 46.13 -13.67
N LYS A 26 9.20 46.31 -14.53
CA LYS A 26 7.81 45.94 -14.22
C LYS A 26 7.64 44.43 -14.10
N LEU A 27 8.27 43.66 -14.98
CA LEU A 27 8.25 42.21 -14.93
C LEU A 27 8.95 41.69 -13.66
N ILE A 28 10.10 42.26 -13.29
CA ILE A 28 10.83 41.99 -12.04
C ILE A 28 9.92 42.27 -10.82
N THR A 29 9.24 43.41 -10.82
CA THR A 29 8.32 43.77 -9.73
C THR A 29 7.12 42.81 -9.65
N GLN A 30 6.57 42.40 -10.80
CA GLN A 30 5.45 41.44 -10.86
C GLN A 30 5.88 40.01 -10.46
N VAL A 31 7.08 39.60 -10.87
CA VAL A 31 7.73 38.34 -10.51
C VAL A 31 8.01 38.30 -9.00
N ASN A 32 8.57 39.38 -8.44
CA ASN A 32 8.88 39.51 -7.01
C ASN A 32 7.63 39.63 -6.13
N ASN A 33 6.59 40.33 -6.61
CA ASN A 33 5.30 40.47 -5.92
C ASN A 33 4.32 39.35 -6.24
N ASN A 34 4.76 38.33 -6.98
CA ASN A 34 4.00 37.10 -7.22
C ASN A 34 2.69 37.25 -8.02
N THR A 35 2.61 38.21 -8.96
CA THR A 35 1.33 38.65 -9.60
C THR A 35 1.11 38.25 -11.07
N VAL A 36 2.10 37.71 -11.80
CA VAL A 36 1.94 37.28 -13.21
C VAL A 36 2.77 36.03 -13.48
N TYR A 37 2.13 34.89 -13.77
CA TYR A 37 2.80 33.64 -14.16
C TYR A 37 1.91 32.82 -15.12
N ASP A 38 2.24 32.89 -16.42
CA ASP A 38 1.66 32.14 -17.52
C ASP A 38 2.77 31.25 -18.15
N SER A 39 2.38 30.19 -18.87
CA SER A 39 3.22 29.40 -19.81
C SER A 39 4.17 30.23 -20.71
N THR A 40 3.93 31.53 -20.86
CA THR A 40 4.76 32.49 -21.62
C THR A 40 5.94 33.06 -20.84
N LEU A 41 6.07 32.81 -19.53
CA LEU A 41 7.12 33.41 -18.71
C LEU A 41 8.55 33.00 -19.14
N GLY A 42 8.71 31.80 -19.71
CA GLY A 42 9.98 31.39 -20.33
C GLY A 42 10.40 32.31 -21.48
N GLU A 43 9.44 32.82 -22.25
CA GLU A 43 9.66 33.80 -23.33
C GLU A 43 9.88 35.22 -22.77
N ASP A 44 9.21 35.60 -21.68
CA ASP A 44 9.42 36.89 -21.02
C ASP A 44 10.78 36.99 -20.31
N CYS A 45 11.27 35.91 -19.70
CA CYS A 45 12.63 35.84 -19.14
C CYS A 45 13.69 35.89 -20.26
N LYS A 46 13.50 35.17 -21.37
CA LYS A 46 14.36 35.27 -22.57
C LYS A 46 14.37 36.69 -23.13
N ARG A 47 13.26 37.43 -23.05
CA ARG A 47 13.19 38.84 -23.49
C ARG A 47 14.09 39.78 -22.67
N CYS A 48 14.32 39.49 -21.39
CA CYS A 48 15.15 40.32 -20.51
C CYS A 48 16.62 39.85 -20.42
N HIS A 49 16.88 38.56 -20.62
CA HIS A 49 18.22 37.95 -20.48
C HIS A 49 18.87 37.57 -21.82
N GLY A 50 18.10 37.47 -22.89
CA GLY A 50 18.53 36.95 -24.19
C GLY A 50 18.52 35.41 -24.26
N ASP A 51 18.43 34.87 -25.47
CA ASP A 51 18.36 33.41 -25.72
C ASP A 51 19.67 32.66 -25.40
N ASP A 52 20.77 33.40 -25.26
CA ASP A 52 22.10 32.87 -24.96
C ASP A 52 22.48 32.91 -23.48
N ASP A 53 21.59 33.37 -22.60
CA ASP A 53 21.85 33.37 -21.17
C ASP A 53 21.91 31.93 -20.62
N LYS A 54 23.15 31.48 -20.41
CA LYS A 54 23.46 30.15 -19.89
C LYS A 54 22.93 29.93 -18.47
N ILE A 55 22.65 31.01 -17.72
CA ILE A 55 22.10 30.96 -16.35
C ILE A 55 20.65 30.45 -16.37
N ILE A 56 19.91 30.68 -17.46
CA ILE A 56 18.50 30.27 -17.58
C ILE A 56 18.37 29.05 -18.50
N ARG A 57 19.04 29.04 -19.65
CA ARG A 57 18.84 28.02 -20.69
C ARG A 57 19.22 26.61 -20.23
N ILE A 58 20.35 26.46 -19.55
CA ILE A 58 20.87 25.14 -19.14
C ILE A 58 20.01 24.53 -18.02
N PRO A 59 19.74 25.24 -16.90
CA PRO A 59 18.85 24.74 -15.85
C PRO A 59 17.43 24.43 -16.35
N LEU A 60 16.88 25.27 -17.24
CA LEU A 60 15.53 25.05 -17.78
C LEU A 60 15.44 23.74 -18.59
N ALA A 61 16.42 23.47 -19.46
CA ALA A 61 16.47 22.24 -20.24
C ALA A 61 16.65 20.99 -19.35
N GLN A 62 17.43 21.10 -18.26
CA GLN A 62 17.58 20.02 -17.28
C GLN A 62 16.29 19.78 -16.50
N TRP A 63 15.63 20.86 -16.05
CA TRP A 63 14.37 20.80 -15.30
C TRP A 63 13.24 20.17 -16.14
N GLN A 64 13.12 20.51 -17.42
CA GLN A 64 12.11 19.95 -18.35
C GLN A 64 12.17 18.42 -18.43
N ASN A 65 13.33 17.82 -18.17
CA ASN A 65 13.54 16.37 -18.18
C ASN A 65 13.36 15.72 -16.78
N SER A 66 12.91 16.48 -15.79
CA SER A 66 12.70 16.04 -14.41
C SER A 66 11.23 15.75 -14.11
N ARG A 67 10.97 15.01 -13.02
CA ARG A 67 9.60 14.78 -12.54
C ARG A 67 8.94 16.04 -11.96
N HIS A 68 9.70 17.09 -11.65
CA HIS A 68 9.15 18.39 -11.22
C HIS A 68 8.43 19.11 -12.37
N ALA A 69 8.90 18.94 -13.62
CA ALA A 69 8.24 19.48 -14.81
C ALA A 69 6.97 18.72 -15.23
N SER A 70 6.76 17.52 -14.68
CA SER A 70 5.60 16.68 -14.94
C SER A 70 4.78 16.39 -13.68
N SER A 71 4.96 17.16 -12.60
CA SER A 71 4.56 16.75 -11.25
C SER A 71 3.06 16.54 -11.06
N GLY A 72 2.21 17.24 -11.82
CA GLY A 72 0.77 17.05 -11.74
C GLY A 72 0.09 16.57 -13.02
N LEU A 73 0.87 16.07 -13.99
CA LEU A 73 0.38 15.05 -14.93
C LEU A 73 0.37 13.66 -14.27
N ILE A 74 1.27 13.41 -13.31
CA ILE A 74 1.40 12.13 -12.60
C ILE A 74 0.25 11.90 -11.60
N GLU A 75 -0.30 12.97 -11.01
CA GLU A 75 -1.37 12.87 -9.99
C GLU A 75 -2.79 12.76 -10.56
N ALA A 76 -3.03 13.22 -11.79
CA ALA A 76 -4.34 13.11 -12.45
C ALA A 76 -4.77 11.65 -12.75
N THR A 77 -3.85 10.70 -12.59
CA THR A 77 -4.06 9.26 -12.82
C THR A 77 -4.12 8.40 -11.56
N ILE A 78 -3.98 8.99 -10.36
CA ILE A 78 -3.94 8.23 -9.11
C ILE A 78 -5.24 8.47 -8.31
N ASP A 79 -6.29 7.77 -8.70
CA ASP A 79 -7.53 7.65 -7.93
C ASP A 79 -7.34 6.61 -6.81
N TYR A 80 -7.21 7.09 -5.56
CA TYR A 80 -7.22 6.23 -4.37
C TYR A 80 -8.64 6.14 -3.80
N GLY A 81 -9.54 5.44 -4.49
CA GLY A 81 -10.86 5.07 -3.96
C GLY A 81 -11.82 6.26 -3.79
N GLY A 82 -11.83 7.19 -4.76
CA GLY A 82 -12.78 8.30 -4.83
C GLY A 82 -12.33 9.57 -4.11
N GLN A 83 -11.09 9.65 -3.63
CA GLN A 83 -10.47 10.88 -3.13
C GLN A 83 -9.58 11.48 -4.22
N ASP A 84 -10.07 12.55 -4.85
CA ASP A 84 -9.35 13.30 -5.88
C ASP A 84 -8.12 14.00 -5.25
N TYR A 85 -6.94 13.38 -5.36
CA TYR A 85 -5.71 13.81 -4.67
C TYR A 85 -5.23 15.20 -5.12
N VAL A 86 -5.58 15.60 -6.34
CA VAL A 86 -5.36 16.95 -6.90
C VAL A 86 -6.04 18.03 -6.04
N THR A 87 -7.09 17.65 -5.28
CA THR A 87 -7.80 18.55 -4.38
C THR A 87 -7.24 18.60 -2.96
N SER A 88 -6.34 17.67 -2.59
CA SER A 88 -5.74 17.61 -1.25
C SER A 88 -4.78 18.77 -0.99
N THR A 89 -4.71 19.23 0.27
CA THR A 89 -3.79 20.31 0.69
C THR A 89 -2.33 19.99 0.35
N CYS A 90 -1.93 18.71 0.40
CA CYS A 90 -0.58 18.24 0.08
C CYS A 90 -0.30 18.22 -1.44
N GLY A 91 -1.23 17.73 -2.27
CA GLY A 91 -1.11 17.78 -3.73
C GLY A 91 -0.95 19.23 -4.21
N LYS A 92 -1.79 20.13 -3.70
CA LYS A 92 -1.70 21.57 -4.05
C LYS A 92 -0.42 22.22 -3.53
N ARG A 93 0.03 21.92 -2.30
CA ARG A 93 1.25 22.48 -1.69
C ARG A 93 2.53 22.03 -2.41
N CYS A 94 2.63 20.76 -2.78
CA CYS A 94 3.91 20.16 -3.18
C CYS A 94 4.00 19.87 -4.69
N HIS A 95 2.88 19.86 -5.41
CA HIS A 95 2.84 19.49 -6.84
C HIS A 95 2.43 20.65 -7.75
N THR A 96 2.20 21.85 -7.19
CA THR A 96 1.93 23.08 -7.93
C THR A 96 2.74 24.24 -7.37
N SER A 97 3.34 25.06 -8.25
CA SER A 97 4.03 26.30 -7.85
C SER A 97 3.07 27.28 -7.17
N GLU A 98 1.85 27.44 -7.69
CA GLU A 98 0.84 28.34 -7.12
C GLU A 98 0.42 27.93 -5.70
N GLY A 99 0.17 26.64 -5.46
CA GLY A 99 -0.21 26.15 -4.15
C GLY A 99 0.95 26.15 -3.15
N PHE A 100 2.18 25.87 -3.58
CA PHE A 100 3.37 26.08 -2.75
C PHE A 100 3.49 27.55 -2.30
N LYS A 101 3.31 28.49 -3.23
CA LYS A 101 3.39 29.94 -2.96
C LYS A 101 2.34 30.40 -1.94
N LYS A 102 1.07 30.02 -2.14
CA LYS A 102 -0.01 30.34 -1.19
C LYS A 102 0.28 29.74 0.19
N TYR A 103 0.74 28.49 0.22
CA TYR A 103 1.12 27.83 1.46
C TYR A 103 2.21 28.59 2.24
N VAL A 104 3.29 28.99 1.55
CA VAL A 104 4.39 29.79 2.11
C VAL A 104 3.90 31.15 2.63
N ALA A 105 2.96 31.79 1.93
CA ALA A 105 2.36 33.06 2.34
C ALA A 105 1.38 32.92 3.52
N GLY A 106 1.07 31.69 3.97
CA GLY A 106 0.05 31.42 4.98
C GLY A 106 -1.39 31.49 4.45
N ASP A 107 -1.56 31.54 3.13
CA ASP A 107 -2.85 31.60 2.44
C ASP A 107 -3.44 30.21 2.17
N SER A 108 -4.77 30.16 2.00
CA SER A 108 -5.47 28.93 1.64
C SER A 108 -5.09 28.44 0.23
N THR A 109 -4.70 27.17 0.11
CA THR A 109 -4.43 26.52 -1.18
C THR A 109 -5.71 26.03 -1.88
N SER A 110 -6.89 26.13 -1.24
CA SER A 110 -8.13 25.52 -1.73
C SER A 110 -8.54 25.96 -3.15
N ALA A 111 -8.27 27.21 -3.52
CA ALA A 111 -8.66 27.84 -4.80
C ALA A 111 -7.60 27.71 -5.92
N VAL A 112 -6.51 26.97 -5.71
CA VAL A 112 -5.46 26.77 -6.73
C VAL A 112 -6.02 25.95 -7.89
N THR A 113 -5.95 26.53 -9.09
CA THR A 113 -6.44 25.95 -10.35
C THR A 113 -5.37 25.97 -11.45
N GLY A 114 -4.20 26.58 -11.19
CA GLY A 114 -3.10 26.75 -12.13
C GLY A 114 -2.33 25.46 -12.48
N PRO A 115 -1.34 25.56 -13.39
CA PRO A 115 -0.66 24.40 -13.96
C PRO A 115 0.07 23.58 -12.89
N SER A 116 -0.09 22.27 -12.99
CA SER A 116 0.36 21.30 -12.00
C SER A 116 1.85 20.97 -12.17
N VAL A 117 2.73 21.95 -11.97
CA VAL A 117 4.19 21.78 -12.04
C VAL A 117 4.91 22.42 -10.87
N VAL A 118 6.04 21.84 -10.47
CA VAL A 118 7.02 22.46 -9.56
C VAL A 118 8.03 23.21 -10.41
N ASP A 119 7.88 24.53 -10.52
CA ASP A 119 8.70 25.37 -11.41
C ASP A 119 9.87 26.07 -10.68
N CYS A 120 10.62 26.87 -11.41
CA CYS A 120 11.77 27.63 -10.88
C CYS A 120 11.39 28.51 -9.68
N PHE A 121 10.19 29.12 -9.67
CA PHE A 121 9.75 30.07 -8.65
C PHE A 121 9.26 29.39 -7.38
N THR A 122 8.99 28.09 -7.45
CA THR A 122 8.80 27.25 -6.25
C THR A 122 10.06 27.27 -5.39
N CYS A 123 11.24 27.25 -6.00
CA CYS A 123 12.52 27.15 -5.28
C CYS A 123 13.27 28.48 -5.15
N HIS A 124 13.19 29.33 -6.18
CA HIS A 124 13.99 30.54 -6.27
C HIS A 124 13.19 31.81 -5.94
N LEU A 125 13.92 32.76 -5.35
CA LEU A 125 13.52 34.16 -5.20
C LEU A 125 14.33 35.00 -6.19
N PRO A 126 13.85 35.14 -7.43
CA PRO A 126 14.54 35.95 -8.43
C PRO A 126 14.61 37.42 -7.97
N HIS A 127 15.67 38.13 -8.36
CA HIS A 127 15.77 39.59 -8.25
C HIS A 127 15.52 40.20 -6.85
N THR A 128 15.90 39.51 -5.77
CA THR A 128 15.83 40.09 -4.42
C THR A 128 17.01 41.03 -4.20
N GLY A 129 16.74 42.33 -4.04
CA GLY A 129 17.76 43.37 -3.85
C GLY A 129 18.52 43.33 -2.51
N ASP A 130 18.33 42.30 -1.69
CA ASP A 130 18.78 42.25 -0.29
C ASP A 130 20.31 42.14 -0.11
N TYR A 131 21.09 41.92 -1.17
CA TYR A 131 22.56 41.83 -1.10
C TYR A 131 23.34 42.57 -2.20
N GLY A 132 22.68 43.43 -2.98
CA GLY A 132 23.32 44.11 -4.12
C GLY A 132 23.69 43.18 -5.27
N ASP A 133 23.14 41.97 -5.30
CA ASP A 133 23.41 40.94 -6.30
C ASP A 133 22.09 40.49 -6.96
N TRP A 134 21.94 40.74 -8.26
CA TRP A 134 20.72 40.44 -9.04
C TRP A 134 20.70 38.98 -9.51
N ARG A 135 21.16 38.05 -8.66
CA ARG A 135 21.28 36.63 -9.04
C ARG A 135 19.99 35.85 -8.84
N MET A 136 19.79 34.87 -9.72
CA MET A 136 18.72 33.88 -9.66
C MET A 136 19.01 32.75 -8.65
N ASP A 137 20.15 32.76 -7.95
CA ASP A 137 20.63 31.66 -7.10
C ASP A 137 20.07 31.69 -5.66
N THR A 138 19.35 32.74 -5.27
CA THR A 138 18.75 32.85 -3.94
C THR A 138 17.58 31.85 -3.80
N LEU A 139 17.73 30.89 -2.89
CA LEU A 139 16.70 29.89 -2.59
C LEU A 139 15.78 30.36 -1.46
N ARG A 140 14.47 30.09 -1.58
CA ARG A 140 13.50 30.40 -0.52
C ARG A 140 13.87 29.72 0.81
N GLY A 141 14.37 28.49 0.76
CA GLY A 141 14.80 27.75 1.94
C GLY A 141 16.04 28.26 2.68
N GLU A 142 16.76 29.24 2.13
CA GLU A 142 17.90 29.89 2.79
C GLU A 142 17.47 30.98 3.77
N ARG A 143 16.22 31.46 3.70
CA ARG A 143 15.72 32.54 4.55
C ARG A 143 15.26 32.03 5.93
N PRO A 144 15.45 32.79 7.02
CA PRO A 144 14.95 32.43 8.35
C PRO A 144 13.42 32.33 8.37
N THR A 145 12.89 31.29 9.02
CA THR A 145 11.54 30.98 9.55
C THR A 145 10.24 31.69 9.09
N THR A 146 10.26 32.93 8.60
CA THR A 146 9.06 33.69 8.21
C THR A 146 8.49 33.28 6.86
N ASP A 147 9.33 32.76 5.96
CA ASP A 147 8.94 32.46 4.56
C ASP A 147 8.67 30.97 4.29
N LEU A 148 8.73 30.09 5.30
CA LEU A 148 8.48 28.65 5.12
C LEU A 148 7.37 28.07 6.00
N GLY A 149 6.76 28.90 6.87
CA GLY A 149 5.68 28.52 7.78
C GLY A 149 6.03 27.35 8.72
N ASN A 150 6.45 27.63 9.96
CA ASN A 150 6.67 26.66 11.06
C ASN A 150 7.49 25.36 10.78
N PHE A 151 8.01 25.12 9.58
CA PHE A 151 8.73 23.89 9.22
C PHE A 151 10.24 24.12 9.16
N THR A 152 10.90 24.06 10.32
CA THR A 152 12.37 24.09 10.43
C THR A 152 12.94 22.70 10.74
N TYR A 153 12.83 21.77 9.77
CA TYR A 153 13.40 20.41 9.94
C TYR A 153 14.93 20.42 10.09
N TYR A 154 15.62 21.37 9.45
CA TYR A 154 17.06 21.52 9.53
C TYR A 154 17.50 22.80 10.29
N GLY A 155 16.59 23.46 11.01
CA GLY A 155 16.86 24.75 11.68
C GLY A 155 17.00 25.93 10.70
N ALA A 156 18.01 25.91 9.81
CA ALA A 156 18.26 26.85 8.71
C ALA A 156 19.14 26.18 7.62
N GLY A 157 18.93 26.44 6.32
CA GLY A 157 19.77 25.91 5.23
C GLY A 157 19.03 25.43 3.98
N LYS A 158 19.77 25.25 2.88
CA LYS A 158 19.24 24.97 1.53
C LYS A 158 18.40 23.68 1.46
N SER A 159 18.69 22.67 2.28
CA SER A 159 17.94 21.41 2.34
C SER A 159 16.48 21.60 2.80
N ASN A 160 16.15 22.68 3.52
CA ASN A 160 14.75 22.98 3.87
C ASN A 160 13.89 23.17 2.61
N GLN A 161 14.46 23.68 1.52
CA GLN A 161 13.77 23.83 0.24
C GLN A 161 13.24 22.48 -0.29
N CYS A 162 14.03 21.42 -0.12
CA CYS A 162 13.64 20.07 -0.51
C CYS A 162 12.70 19.44 0.53
N ALA A 163 12.97 19.67 1.81
CA ALA A 163 12.25 19.04 2.91
C ALA A 163 10.75 19.32 2.87
N ILE A 164 10.35 20.54 2.52
CA ILE A 164 8.94 21.00 2.48
C ILE A 164 8.02 20.02 1.73
N CYS A 165 8.53 19.45 0.64
CA CYS A 165 7.80 18.49 -0.18
C CYS A 165 8.29 17.06 0.02
N HIS A 166 9.56 16.85 0.42
CA HIS A 166 10.17 15.53 0.57
C HIS A 166 10.18 15.01 2.01
N MET A 167 9.03 15.08 2.69
CA MET A 167 8.85 14.60 4.06
C MET A 167 7.56 13.81 4.23
N ALA A 168 7.53 12.94 5.24
CA ALA A 168 6.32 12.39 5.82
C ALA A 168 5.80 13.40 6.84
N ALA A 169 4.70 14.08 6.52
CA ALA A 169 4.18 15.21 7.30
C ALA A 169 3.56 14.80 8.64
N HIS A 170 3.22 13.52 8.84
CA HIS A 170 2.59 13.04 10.07
C HIS A 170 3.17 11.69 10.53
N VAL A 171 3.44 11.58 11.83
CA VAL A 171 3.58 10.28 12.51
C VAL A 171 2.14 9.82 12.78
N PRO A 172 1.69 8.69 12.23
CA PRO A 172 0.29 8.36 12.25
C PRO A 172 -0.18 7.95 13.66
N ILE A 173 -1.50 8.02 13.85
CA ILE A 173 -2.24 7.78 15.11
C ILE A 173 -1.89 6.41 15.76
N PHE A 174 -1.31 5.47 15.00
CA PHE A 174 -0.88 4.14 15.45
C PHE A 174 0.29 4.14 16.46
N ALA A 175 1.05 5.24 16.58
CA ALA A 175 2.17 5.29 17.52
C ALA A 175 1.72 5.06 18.99
N THR A 176 0.44 5.24 19.30
CA THR A 176 -0.09 5.16 20.68
C THR A 176 -1.26 4.18 20.86
N ALA A 177 -1.82 3.59 19.80
CA ALA A 177 -3.00 2.72 19.90
C ALA A 177 -2.64 1.29 20.38
N PRO A 178 -3.18 0.80 21.50
CA PRO A 178 -3.02 -0.60 21.92
C PRO A 178 -3.97 -1.54 21.15
N GLY A 179 -3.62 -2.83 21.06
CA GLY A 179 -4.50 -3.86 20.52
C GLY A 179 -4.46 -3.98 18.99
N THR A 180 -5.61 -3.84 18.33
CA THR A 180 -5.75 -3.92 16.87
C THR A 180 -6.11 -2.58 16.26
N VAL A 181 -5.73 -2.37 15.00
CA VAL A 181 -6.04 -1.14 14.27
C VAL A 181 -6.46 -1.44 12.84
N ARG A 182 -7.43 -0.68 12.32
CA ARG A 182 -7.86 -0.77 10.92
C ARG A 182 -6.91 0.02 10.03
N LEU A 183 -6.47 -0.60 8.93
CA LEU A 183 -5.47 -0.01 8.05
C LEU A 183 -6.00 1.15 7.18
N ASP A 184 -7.31 1.27 6.95
CA ASP A 184 -7.93 2.41 6.26
C ASP A 184 -7.79 3.73 7.02
N THR A 185 -7.54 3.66 8.33
CA THR A 185 -7.18 4.84 9.14
C THR A 185 -5.74 5.29 8.93
N ILE A 186 -4.93 4.54 8.17
CA ILE A 186 -3.67 5.04 7.60
C ILE A 186 -4.08 6.00 6.50
N GLY A 187 -4.42 7.22 6.91
CA GLY A 187 -4.81 8.28 6.00
C GLY A 187 -3.74 8.54 4.94
N PRO A 188 -4.04 9.34 3.90
CA PRO A 188 -3.07 9.79 2.89
C PRO A 188 -1.80 10.47 3.47
N ASP A 189 -1.75 10.65 4.79
CA ASP A 189 -0.68 11.24 5.60
C ASP A 189 0.39 10.24 6.12
N GLY A 190 0.33 8.95 5.75
CA GLY A 190 1.51 8.07 5.78
C GLY A 190 2.67 8.65 4.95
N PRO A 191 3.86 8.02 4.87
CA PRO A 191 4.98 8.52 4.06
C PRO A 191 4.68 8.35 2.56
N HIS A 192 3.59 8.94 2.08
CA HIS A 192 2.92 8.44 0.89
C HIS A 192 3.68 8.76 -0.38
N ASN A 193 4.47 9.84 -0.43
CA ASN A 193 5.30 10.14 -1.60
C ASN A 193 6.74 10.54 -1.26
N SER A 194 7.06 10.69 0.03
CA SER A 194 8.38 11.14 0.46
C SER A 194 8.65 10.86 1.93
N ALA A 195 9.84 10.35 2.22
CA ALA A 195 10.35 10.12 3.58
C ALA A 195 11.80 10.61 3.74
N GLN A 196 12.35 11.23 2.70
CA GLN A 196 13.78 11.53 2.58
C GLN A 196 14.25 12.46 3.69
N ALA A 197 13.52 13.55 3.95
CA ALA A 197 13.87 14.47 5.02
C ALA A 197 13.84 13.79 6.40
N ASN A 198 12.80 13.00 6.69
CA ASN A 198 12.65 12.28 7.96
C ASN A 198 13.81 11.32 8.18
N ILE A 199 14.13 10.48 7.20
CA ILE A 199 15.22 9.50 7.27
C ILE A 199 16.57 10.21 7.41
N MET A 200 16.82 11.26 6.62
CA MET A 200 18.06 12.05 6.67
C MET A 200 18.38 12.55 8.09
N ILE A 201 17.39 13.06 8.83
CA ILE A 201 17.59 13.53 10.21
C ILE A 201 17.31 12.46 11.28
N GLY A 202 16.88 11.26 10.88
CA GLY A 202 16.60 10.15 11.78
C GLY A 202 15.31 10.33 12.61
N THR A 203 14.23 10.74 11.96
CA THR A 203 12.90 10.94 12.56
C THR A 203 11.82 10.22 11.75
N GLY A 204 10.56 10.33 12.17
CA GLY A 204 9.41 9.80 11.44
C GLY A 204 9.06 8.36 11.79
N GLY A 205 10.04 7.48 12.00
CA GLY A 205 9.82 6.07 12.32
C GLY A 205 9.29 5.80 13.74
N VAL A 206 8.55 4.70 13.88
CA VAL A 206 8.06 4.18 15.17
C VAL A 206 9.14 3.32 15.82
N ARG A 207 9.43 3.60 17.10
CA ARG A 207 10.47 2.92 17.87
C ARG A 207 9.87 1.79 18.70
N PHE A 208 10.58 0.67 18.76
CA PHE A 208 10.24 -0.46 19.64
C PHE A 208 11.25 -0.63 20.78
N GLY A 209 12.46 -0.08 20.62
CA GLY A 209 13.50 -0.07 21.65
C GLY A 209 13.64 1.27 22.36
N THR A 210 14.28 1.26 23.53
CA THR A 210 14.61 2.46 24.34
C THR A 210 15.97 3.07 23.98
N ALA A 211 16.78 2.39 23.16
CA ALA A 211 18.10 2.86 22.79
C ALA A 211 18.03 4.13 21.94
N THR A 212 18.85 5.14 22.23
CA THR A 212 18.97 6.32 21.36
C THR A 212 19.58 5.91 20.02
N ILE A 213 18.90 6.21 18.90
CA ILE A 213 19.51 6.00 17.58
C ILE A 213 20.58 7.07 17.38
N THR A 214 21.81 6.64 17.12
CA THR A 214 22.86 7.54 16.66
C THR A 214 22.61 7.88 15.19
N ASN A 215 22.30 9.14 14.90
CA ASN A 215 22.25 9.64 13.53
C ASN A 215 23.61 9.42 12.87
N SER A 216 23.63 8.93 11.62
CA SER A 216 24.87 8.82 10.84
C SER A 216 25.56 10.17 10.68
N HIS A 217 24.79 11.26 10.71
CA HIS A 217 25.25 12.63 10.53
C HIS A 217 25.38 13.44 11.84
N GLY A 218 25.01 12.88 13.01
CA GLY A 218 25.05 13.60 14.30
C GLY A 218 23.90 14.60 14.52
N THR A 219 24.17 15.73 15.19
CA THR A 219 23.26 16.89 15.25
C THR A 219 23.16 17.54 13.85
N VAL A 220 22.13 18.37 13.59
CA VAL A 220 22.02 19.10 12.32
C VAL A 220 23.25 20.00 12.13
N ASN A 221 24.20 19.53 11.32
CA ASN A 221 25.44 20.22 10.98
C ASN A 221 25.34 20.84 9.58
N ASP A 222 26.33 21.62 9.17
CA ASP A 222 26.29 22.33 7.89
C ASP A 222 26.23 21.38 6.67
N SER A 223 26.70 20.14 6.82
CA SER A 223 26.56 19.08 5.82
C SER A 223 25.10 18.60 5.65
N LEU A 224 24.30 18.56 6.72
CA LEU A 224 22.86 18.25 6.64
C LEU A 224 22.03 19.43 6.13
N LYS A 225 22.41 20.65 6.51
CA LYS A 225 21.73 21.89 6.09
C LYS A 225 21.76 22.11 4.57
N ASN A 226 22.77 21.58 3.89
CA ASN A 226 22.93 21.72 2.43
C ASN A 226 23.03 20.39 1.67
N GLY A 227 23.01 19.25 2.37
CA GLY A 227 23.35 17.93 1.82
C GLY A 227 22.46 17.44 0.67
N CYS A 228 21.18 17.81 0.65
CA CYS A 228 20.30 17.49 -0.48
C CYS A 228 20.85 18.10 -1.77
N LEU A 229 21.28 19.37 -1.72
CA LEU A 229 21.83 20.06 -2.87
C LEU A 229 23.22 19.56 -3.21
N SER A 230 24.08 19.37 -2.21
CA SER A 230 25.44 18.87 -2.42
C SER A 230 25.48 17.52 -3.16
N CYS A 231 24.51 16.64 -2.91
CA CYS A 231 24.44 15.34 -3.55
C CYS A 231 23.66 15.37 -4.87
N HIS A 232 22.48 15.99 -4.91
CA HIS A 232 21.54 15.88 -6.04
C HIS A 232 21.66 16.99 -7.09
N PHE A 233 22.47 18.02 -6.83
CA PHE A 233 22.71 19.16 -7.73
C PHE A 233 24.20 19.33 -8.07
N GLY A 234 25.03 18.32 -7.77
CA GLY A 234 26.48 18.38 -8.03
C GLY A 234 26.78 18.58 -9.52
N SER A 235 27.79 19.39 -9.82
CA SER A 235 28.16 19.76 -11.18
C SER A 235 29.10 18.72 -11.78
N GLY A 236 28.55 17.74 -12.51
CA GLY A 236 29.35 16.77 -13.27
C GLY A 236 30.12 17.38 -14.45
N LEU A 237 30.01 18.70 -14.68
CA LEU A 237 30.45 19.42 -15.87
C LEU A 237 31.28 20.69 -15.59
N GLY A 238 31.69 20.94 -14.34
CA GLY A 238 32.57 22.09 -14.02
C GLY A 238 31.94 23.48 -14.27
N TYR A 239 30.61 23.58 -14.24
CA TYR A 239 29.91 24.86 -14.30
C TYR A 239 29.66 25.41 -12.89
N ASP A 240 29.79 26.74 -12.74
CA ASP A 240 29.52 27.51 -11.52
C ASP A 240 28.04 27.50 -11.05
N PHE A 241 27.18 26.69 -11.68
CA PHE A 241 25.74 26.55 -11.40
C PHE A 241 25.40 25.06 -11.22
N GLY A 242 24.72 24.69 -10.12
CA GLY A 242 24.33 23.30 -9.84
C GLY A 242 23.36 22.70 -10.85
N GLU A 243 23.39 21.38 -11.04
CA GLU A 243 22.53 20.68 -12.01
C GLU A 243 21.06 20.60 -11.55
N HIS A 244 20.12 20.90 -12.45
CA HIS A 244 18.67 20.88 -12.22
C HIS A 244 17.99 19.62 -12.78
N THR A 245 18.75 18.53 -12.88
CA THR A 245 18.19 17.20 -13.17
C THR A 245 17.63 16.54 -11.90
N PHE A 246 18.05 17.03 -10.72
CA PHE A 246 17.70 16.55 -9.37
C PHE A 246 18.08 15.09 -9.09
N LYS A 247 18.86 14.47 -9.99
CA LYS A 247 19.25 13.07 -9.91
C LYS A 247 20.67 12.98 -9.38
N LEU A 248 20.89 12.01 -8.50
CA LEU A 248 22.18 11.35 -8.44
C LEU A 248 22.33 10.64 -9.80
N LEU A 249 23.18 11.14 -10.70
CA LEU A 249 23.26 10.75 -12.11
C LEU A 249 23.28 9.23 -12.32
N ASP A 250 22.58 8.70 -13.33
CA ASP A 250 22.25 7.29 -13.61
C ASP A 250 23.23 6.19 -13.10
N GLN A 251 22.67 5.23 -12.35
CA GLN A 251 23.32 4.01 -11.84
C GLN A 251 23.95 3.16 -12.95
N ASN A 252 23.50 3.31 -14.20
CA ASN A 252 24.02 2.54 -15.34
C ASN A 252 25.23 3.18 -16.04
N SER A 253 25.61 4.42 -15.70
CA SER A 253 26.65 5.16 -16.42
C SER A 253 28.03 5.18 -15.74
N GLY A 254 28.11 4.87 -14.43
CA GLY A 254 29.35 4.66 -13.66
C GLY A 254 30.35 5.84 -13.53
N ILE A 255 30.25 6.89 -14.35
CA ILE A 255 31.31 7.90 -14.52
C ILE A 255 31.04 9.21 -13.76
N GLN A 256 29.78 9.59 -13.49
CA GLN A 256 29.43 10.87 -12.82
C GLN A 256 28.88 10.74 -11.38
N TYR A 257 28.59 9.53 -10.89
CA TYR A 257 28.28 9.27 -9.47
C TYR A 257 29.38 9.77 -8.54
N VAL A 258 30.60 9.54 -8.98
CA VAL A 258 31.85 9.90 -8.32
C VAL A 258 32.06 11.40 -8.32
N ALA A 259 31.60 12.08 -9.37
CA ALA A 259 31.76 13.52 -9.48
C ALA A 259 31.06 14.23 -8.31
N ASN A 260 29.83 13.88 -7.94
CA ASN A 260 29.15 14.60 -6.85
C ASN A 260 29.81 14.35 -5.47
N CYS A 261 30.43 13.19 -5.26
CA CYS A 261 31.17 12.90 -4.03
C CYS A 261 32.61 13.47 -4.02
N ASN A 262 33.28 13.54 -5.18
CA ASN A 262 34.66 13.99 -5.34
C ASN A 262 34.79 15.49 -5.69
N VAL A 263 33.91 16.04 -6.53
CA VAL A 263 33.89 17.44 -7.02
C VAL A 263 33.47 18.42 -5.94
N ALA A 264 32.68 18.00 -4.95
CA ALA A 264 32.42 18.79 -3.75
C ALA A 264 33.62 18.84 -2.78
N GLY A 265 34.74 18.15 -3.09
CA GLY A 265 35.91 18.06 -2.22
C GLY A 265 35.69 17.28 -0.92
N CYS A 266 34.54 16.62 -0.75
CA CYS A 266 34.17 15.93 0.48
C CYS A 266 34.86 14.57 0.64
N HIS A 267 35.11 13.86 -0.46
CA HIS A 267 35.83 12.58 -0.47
C HIS A 267 37.01 12.62 -1.46
N SER A 268 38.18 12.16 -1.02
CA SER A 268 39.42 12.11 -1.82
C SER A 268 39.71 10.71 -2.40
N GLY A 269 38.69 9.84 -2.46
CA GLY A 269 38.80 8.45 -2.90
C GLY A 269 38.75 8.29 -4.42
N SER A 270 39.21 7.13 -4.91
CA SER A 270 39.11 6.81 -6.34
C SER A 270 37.63 6.66 -6.76
N PRO A 271 37.29 6.90 -8.04
CA PRO A 271 35.96 6.65 -8.57
C PRO A 271 35.38 5.28 -8.21
N ALA A 272 36.20 4.23 -8.31
CA ALA A 272 35.79 2.87 -7.92
C ALA A 272 35.42 2.76 -6.43
N THR A 273 36.16 3.44 -5.54
CA THR A 273 35.91 3.44 -4.09
C THR A 273 34.58 4.10 -3.72
N VAL A 274 34.16 5.12 -4.47
CA VAL A 274 32.87 5.80 -4.29
C VAL A 274 31.73 5.00 -4.92
N THR A 275 31.95 4.33 -6.05
CA THR A 275 30.95 3.45 -6.67
C THR A 275 30.70 2.19 -5.84
N ASP A 276 31.76 1.55 -5.31
CA ASP A 276 31.67 0.42 -4.37
C ASP A 276 30.89 0.78 -3.09
N LEU A 277 30.84 2.08 -2.75
CA LEU A 277 30.07 2.63 -1.62
C LEU A 277 28.57 2.38 -1.77
N PHE A 278 28.07 2.31 -3.01
CA PHE A 278 26.65 2.16 -3.34
C PHE A 278 26.29 0.77 -3.88
N ASP A 279 27.23 0.10 -4.57
CA ASP A 279 27.05 -1.22 -5.21
C ASP A 279 27.18 -2.41 -4.24
N GLY A 280 27.27 -2.15 -2.94
CA GLY A 280 27.18 -3.17 -1.87
C GLY A 280 28.50 -3.82 -1.48
N THR A 281 29.51 -3.80 -2.34
CA THR A 281 30.82 -4.42 -2.07
C THR A 281 31.62 -3.74 -0.95
N ALA A 282 31.47 -2.43 -0.71
CA ALA A 282 32.23 -1.71 0.32
C ALA A 282 31.48 -1.46 1.64
N PHE A 283 30.15 -1.59 1.70
CA PHE A 283 29.37 -1.28 2.91
C PHE A 283 28.39 -2.40 3.28
N PRO A 284 28.83 -3.38 4.09
CA PRO A 284 27.97 -4.45 4.62
C PRO A 284 26.68 -3.95 5.29
N ARG A 285 26.67 -2.69 5.75
CA ARG A 285 25.51 -2.05 6.36
C ARG A 285 24.36 -1.81 5.36
N LEU A 286 24.63 -1.38 4.13
CA LEU A 286 23.58 -1.13 3.14
C LEU A 286 22.97 -2.45 2.65
N ASP A 287 23.77 -3.49 2.49
CA ASP A 287 23.28 -4.83 2.17
C ASP A 287 22.45 -5.40 3.31
N SER A 288 22.89 -5.21 4.56
CA SER A 288 22.08 -5.57 5.73
C SER A 288 20.74 -4.83 5.75
N ILE A 289 20.71 -3.55 5.38
CA ILE A 289 19.45 -2.76 5.29
C ILE A 289 18.53 -3.34 4.21
N ARG A 290 19.06 -3.63 3.02
CA ARG A 290 18.29 -4.19 1.89
C ARG A 290 17.72 -5.55 2.24
N ALA A 291 18.57 -6.47 2.70
CA ALA A 291 18.16 -7.81 3.11
C ALA A 291 17.09 -7.77 4.21
N LEU A 292 17.22 -6.86 5.17
CA LEU A 292 16.25 -6.69 6.24
C LEU A 292 14.93 -6.08 5.74
N GLY A 293 15.00 -5.12 4.82
CA GLY A 293 13.82 -4.57 4.14
C GLY A 293 13.06 -5.64 3.35
N ASP A 294 13.77 -6.50 2.62
CA ASP A 294 13.17 -7.62 1.87
C ASP A 294 12.57 -8.68 2.80
N SER A 295 13.24 -8.98 3.92
CA SER A 295 12.71 -9.87 4.95
C SER A 295 11.40 -9.32 5.53
N ILE A 296 11.36 -8.05 5.95
CA ILE A 296 10.15 -7.42 6.48
C ILE A 296 9.03 -7.39 5.42
N LYS A 297 9.35 -7.09 4.15
CA LYS A 297 8.38 -7.16 3.05
C LYS A 297 7.75 -8.54 2.95
N ASN A 298 8.56 -9.59 2.95
CA ASN A 298 8.07 -10.97 2.86
C ASN A 298 7.20 -11.35 4.06
N LEU A 299 7.55 -10.88 5.26
CA LEU A 299 6.73 -11.07 6.46
C LEU A 299 5.36 -10.38 6.34
N LEU A 300 5.32 -9.14 5.84
CA LEU A 300 4.09 -8.39 5.61
C LEU A 300 3.23 -8.96 4.47
N LEU A 301 3.82 -9.73 3.55
CA LEU A 301 3.10 -10.48 2.52
C LEU A 301 2.52 -11.80 3.07
N ALA A 302 3.31 -12.52 3.88
CA ALA A 302 2.90 -13.79 4.47
C ALA A 302 1.77 -13.62 5.51
N TYR A 303 1.80 -12.53 6.28
CA TYR A 303 0.70 -12.15 7.16
C TYR A 303 -0.12 -11.08 6.44
N PRO A 304 -1.19 -11.45 5.69
CA PRO A 304 -1.79 -10.71 4.57
C PRO A 304 -2.13 -9.25 4.90
N ILE A 305 -1.10 -8.40 4.93
CA ILE A 305 -1.14 -6.96 5.21
C ILE A 305 -0.87 -6.24 3.90
N LEU A 306 0.17 -6.64 3.17
CA LEU A 306 0.47 -6.16 1.82
C LEU A 306 -0.26 -7.01 0.76
N THR A 307 -0.73 -6.37 -0.31
CA THR A 307 -1.32 -7.05 -1.48
C THR A 307 -0.36 -7.00 -2.67
N GLY A 308 0.36 -8.09 -2.92
CA GLY A 308 1.14 -8.28 -4.15
C GLY A 308 2.65 -8.04 -4.04
N ALA A 309 3.38 -8.49 -5.07
CA ALA A 309 4.82 -8.74 -4.96
C ALA A 309 5.72 -7.51 -5.11
N ASP A 310 5.34 -6.41 -5.78
CA ASP A 310 6.24 -5.24 -5.90
C ASP A 310 5.67 -3.94 -6.52
N THR A 311 4.41 -3.86 -6.96
CA THR A 311 4.07 -2.83 -7.97
C THR A 311 3.60 -1.49 -7.43
N ASP A 312 3.06 -1.39 -6.23
CA ASP A 312 2.90 -0.08 -5.57
C ASP A 312 2.66 -0.25 -4.07
N THR A 313 3.48 0.43 -3.28
CA THR A 313 3.42 0.50 -1.79
C THR A 313 2.10 0.98 -1.19
N THR A 314 1.08 1.20 -2.01
CA THR A 314 -0.22 1.74 -1.65
C THR A 314 -1.33 0.69 -1.69
N ALA A 315 -1.02 -0.52 -2.17
CA ALA A 315 -1.87 -1.69 -2.11
C ALA A 315 -1.56 -2.49 -0.82
N PHE A 316 -2.21 -2.10 0.26
CA PHE A 316 -2.37 -2.91 1.48
C PHE A 316 -3.86 -3.15 1.67
N PHE A 317 -4.23 -4.18 2.44
CA PHE A 317 -5.65 -4.46 2.70
C PHE A 317 -6.26 -3.34 3.56
N ARG A 318 -6.78 -2.29 2.91
CA ARG A 318 -7.31 -1.09 3.58
C ARG A 318 -8.43 -1.44 4.57
N ASP A 319 -9.24 -2.46 4.28
CA ASP A 319 -10.33 -2.87 5.18
C ASP A 319 -9.92 -3.88 6.27
N SER A 320 -8.65 -4.25 6.36
CA SER A 320 -8.17 -5.23 7.34
C SER A 320 -7.93 -4.60 8.71
N THR A 321 -8.38 -5.31 9.75
CA THR A 321 -8.00 -5.09 11.14
C THR A 321 -6.78 -5.92 11.46
N VAL A 322 -5.68 -5.27 11.86
CA VAL A 322 -4.40 -5.94 12.12
C VAL A 322 -3.86 -5.58 13.51
N PRO A 323 -2.95 -6.37 14.10
CA PRO A 323 -2.30 -6.00 15.34
C PRO A 323 -1.55 -4.67 15.22
N SER A 324 -1.60 -3.84 16.26
CA SER A 324 -0.96 -2.51 16.30
C SER A 324 0.53 -2.56 15.97
N ASP A 325 1.25 -3.56 16.46
CA ASP A 325 2.68 -3.70 16.16
C ASP A 325 2.95 -4.05 14.69
N ALA A 326 2.08 -4.84 14.05
CA ALA A 326 2.18 -5.11 12.63
C ALA A 326 1.94 -3.84 11.78
N ALA A 327 1.00 -2.98 12.20
CA ALA A 327 0.78 -1.67 11.56
C ALA A 327 1.99 -0.73 11.73
N LYS A 328 2.62 -0.70 12.90
CA LYS A 328 3.85 0.10 13.14
C LYS A 328 5.03 -0.42 12.31
N ILE A 329 5.17 -1.74 12.16
CA ILE A 329 6.21 -2.36 11.32
C ILE A 329 5.97 -2.04 9.84
N LEU A 330 4.72 -2.15 9.37
CA LEU A 330 4.33 -1.70 8.02
C LEU A 330 4.73 -0.24 7.80
N PHE A 331 4.42 0.64 8.75
CA PHE A 331 4.76 2.05 8.64
C PHE A 331 6.28 2.29 8.54
N ASN A 332 7.09 1.62 9.37
CA ASN A 332 8.55 1.71 9.28
C ASN A 332 9.09 1.18 7.95
N TYR A 333 8.53 0.08 7.45
CA TYR A 333 8.87 -0.47 6.13
C TYR A 333 8.53 0.52 5.01
N LEU A 334 7.35 1.14 5.05
CA LEU A 334 6.94 2.16 4.09
C LEU A 334 7.85 3.39 4.16
N LEU A 335 8.25 3.84 5.35
CA LEU A 335 9.20 4.94 5.53
C LEU A 335 10.54 4.63 4.84
N TYR A 336 11.09 3.42 5.05
CA TYR A 336 12.29 2.94 4.37
C TYR A 336 12.11 2.86 2.85
N LYS A 337 11.01 2.28 2.38
CA LYS A 337 10.78 2.06 0.95
C LYS A 337 10.56 3.37 0.20
N LYS A 338 9.84 4.32 0.79
CA LYS A 338 9.50 5.63 0.23
C LYS A 338 10.64 6.63 0.27
N ASP A 339 11.60 6.43 1.17
CA ASP A 339 12.88 7.15 1.14
C ASP A 339 13.64 6.88 -0.16
N GLY A 340 13.61 5.63 -0.65
CA GLY A 340 14.17 5.27 -1.96
C GLY A 340 15.70 5.28 -2.04
N SER A 341 16.40 5.80 -1.03
CA SER A 341 17.87 5.83 -0.97
C SER A 341 18.50 4.48 -0.60
N ARG A 342 17.67 3.50 -0.22
CA ARG A 342 18.10 2.18 0.29
C ARG A 342 19.07 2.29 1.47
N GLY A 343 18.88 3.30 2.33
CA GLY A 343 19.67 3.53 3.53
C GLY A 343 20.85 4.49 3.37
N VAL A 344 21.11 5.01 2.17
CA VAL A 344 22.18 5.99 1.92
C VAL A 344 21.97 7.27 2.71
N HIS A 345 20.73 7.77 2.77
CA HIS A 345 20.40 9.00 3.48
C HIS A 345 20.78 8.93 4.97
N ASN A 346 20.54 7.79 5.61
CA ASN A 346 20.93 7.57 7.01
C ASN A 346 21.04 6.08 7.37
N ALA A 347 22.20 5.48 7.10
CA ALA A 347 22.37 4.04 7.25
C ALA A 347 22.24 3.55 8.69
N LYS A 348 22.76 4.29 9.68
CA LYS A 348 22.62 3.91 11.10
C LYS A 348 21.16 3.93 11.54
N TYR A 349 20.43 5.00 11.21
CA TYR A 349 19.03 5.12 11.58
C TYR A 349 18.16 4.06 10.92
N THR A 350 18.29 3.93 9.60
CA THR A 350 17.50 2.99 8.81
C THR A 350 17.75 1.56 9.26
N LEU A 351 19.01 1.16 9.47
CA LEU A 351 19.34 -0.17 9.96
C LEU A 351 18.72 -0.43 11.33
N GLN A 352 18.85 0.51 12.27
CA GLN A 352 18.33 0.31 13.62
C GLN A 352 16.80 0.26 13.62
N LEU A 353 16.13 1.10 12.84
CA LEU A 353 14.68 1.10 12.70
C LEU A 353 14.15 -0.23 12.16
N LEU A 354 14.76 -0.75 11.10
CA LEU A 354 14.39 -2.04 10.51
C LEU A 354 14.73 -3.20 11.46
N LYS A 355 15.85 -3.13 12.20
CA LYS A 355 16.23 -4.14 13.20
C LYS A 355 15.22 -4.22 14.34
N GLU A 356 14.80 -3.07 14.86
CA GLU A 356 13.75 -3.01 15.87
C GLU A 356 12.42 -3.54 15.35
N SER A 357 12.09 -3.23 14.09
CA SER A 357 10.87 -3.72 13.45
C SER A 357 10.88 -5.24 13.28
N ALA A 358 11.99 -5.81 12.81
CA ALA A 358 12.15 -7.25 12.69
C ALA A 358 12.17 -7.95 14.06
N ALA A 359 12.89 -7.42 15.04
CA ALA A 359 12.91 -7.97 16.39
C ALA A 359 11.52 -7.93 17.05
N GLN A 360 10.75 -6.86 16.84
CA GLN A 360 9.37 -6.79 17.31
C GLN A 360 8.47 -7.78 16.57
N TRP A 361 8.69 -7.99 15.28
CA TRP A 361 7.98 -9.03 14.54
C TRP A 361 8.26 -10.42 15.14
N ASP A 362 9.49 -10.70 15.53
CA ASP A 362 9.84 -12.00 16.11
C ASP A 362 9.39 -12.15 17.56
N SER A 363 9.20 -11.06 18.31
CA SER A 363 8.89 -11.12 19.75
C SER A 363 7.43 -11.41 20.07
N VAL A 364 6.50 -11.14 19.15
CA VAL A 364 5.05 -11.26 19.38
C VAL A 364 4.50 -12.50 18.68
N PRO A 365 3.75 -13.39 19.36
CA PRO A 365 3.07 -14.51 18.71
C PRO A 365 2.15 -14.05 17.57
N LYS A 366 2.13 -14.80 16.46
CA LYS A 366 1.18 -14.64 15.35
C LYS A 366 0.61 -16.01 15.03
N ALA A 367 -0.69 -16.16 15.22
CA ALA A 367 -1.37 -17.43 15.00
C ALA A 367 -1.84 -17.55 13.55
N ILE A 368 -1.43 -18.62 12.87
CA ILE A 368 -1.87 -19.00 11.52
C ILE A 368 -2.04 -20.52 11.53
N ILE A 369 -3.19 -21.00 11.05
CA ILE A 369 -3.49 -22.42 10.96
C ILE A 369 -4.10 -22.75 9.60
N GLU A 370 -3.77 -23.93 9.10
CA GLU A 370 -4.29 -24.46 7.84
C GLU A 370 -4.73 -25.92 8.04
N PRO A 371 -6.03 -26.26 7.86
CA PRO A 371 -6.50 -27.64 7.94
C PRO A 371 -6.25 -28.40 6.63
N SER A 372 -5.95 -29.70 6.72
CA SER A 372 -5.78 -30.57 5.54
C SER A 372 -7.07 -30.74 4.73
N VAL A 373 -8.23 -30.66 5.39
CA VAL A 373 -9.56 -30.64 4.78
C VAL A 373 -10.49 -29.70 5.58
N ALA A 374 -11.36 -28.97 4.89
CA ALA A 374 -12.37 -28.13 5.54
C ALA A 374 -13.70 -28.87 5.81
N ARG A 375 -13.90 -30.04 5.18
CA ARG A 375 -15.11 -30.83 5.27
C ARG A 375 -14.82 -32.32 5.17
N GLY A 376 -15.50 -33.14 5.96
CA GLY A 376 -15.35 -34.60 5.95
C GLY A 376 -16.55 -35.31 6.59
N CYS A 377 -16.41 -36.63 6.78
CA CYS A 377 -17.45 -37.47 7.38
C CYS A 377 -17.13 -37.79 8.84
N ILE A 378 -18.11 -38.25 9.63
CA ILE A 378 -17.87 -38.76 10.99
C ILE A 378 -16.67 -39.73 10.97
N GLY A 379 -15.70 -39.48 11.85
CA GLY A 379 -14.44 -40.21 11.94
C GLY A 379 -13.29 -39.61 11.12
N VAL A 380 -13.51 -38.49 10.42
CA VAL A 380 -12.43 -37.77 9.72
C VAL A 380 -11.39 -37.29 10.74
N SER A 381 -10.14 -37.68 10.51
CA SER A 381 -8.98 -37.11 11.19
C SER A 381 -8.47 -35.95 10.37
N VAL A 382 -8.44 -34.76 10.96
CA VAL A 382 -7.94 -33.54 10.30
C VAL A 382 -6.58 -33.20 10.86
N ASP A 383 -5.61 -33.00 9.96
CA ASP A 383 -4.29 -32.48 10.30
C ASP A 383 -4.33 -30.96 10.18
N PHE A 384 -3.80 -30.26 11.19
CA PHE A 384 -3.74 -28.81 11.24
C PHE A 384 -2.28 -28.37 11.23
N ALA A 385 -1.84 -27.85 10.10
CA ALA A 385 -0.53 -27.24 9.97
C ALA A 385 -0.50 -25.91 10.75
N ASN A 386 0.43 -25.81 11.68
CA ASN A 386 0.66 -24.62 12.49
C ASN A 386 1.71 -23.73 11.84
N LEU A 387 1.26 -22.90 10.90
CA LEU A 387 2.11 -21.95 10.17
C LEU A 387 2.39 -20.66 10.97
N SER A 388 2.29 -20.74 12.29
CA SER A 388 2.44 -19.60 13.18
C SER A 388 3.89 -19.11 13.27
N HIS A 389 4.06 -17.89 13.77
CA HIS A 389 5.37 -17.25 13.92
C HIS A 389 5.51 -16.49 15.24
N GLY A 390 6.73 -16.08 15.54
CA GLY A 390 7.09 -15.27 16.70
C GLY A 390 7.46 -16.08 17.93
N ALA A 391 7.74 -15.39 19.04
CA ALA A 391 8.18 -15.98 20.29
C ALA A 391 7.02 -16.63 21.05
N VAL A 392 6.72 -17.87 20.67
CA VAL A 392 5.67 -18.70 21.26
C VAL A 392 6.28 -19.63 22.31
N THR A 393 5.70 -19.63 23.51
CA THR A 393 6.05 -20.58 24.58
C THR A 393 5.17 -21.82 24.53
N THR A 394 3.87 -21.65 24.27
CA THR A 394 2.90 -22.75 24.21
C THR A 394 1.83 -22.50 23.16
N SER A 395 1.32 -23.59 22.59
CA SER A 395 0.17 -23.62 21.70
C SER A 395 -0.93 -24.46 22.32
N THR A 396 -2.14 -23.91 22.44
CA THR A 396 -3.32 -24.61 22.96
C THR A 396 -4.34 -24.77 21.85
N TRP A 397 -4.66 -26.02 21.52
CA TRP A 397 -5.65 -26.42 20.53
C TRP A 397 -6.99 -26.74 21.18
N ASP A 398 -8.04 -26.03 20.78
CA ASP A 398 -9.42 -26.35 21.12
C ASP A 398 -10.16 -26.66 19.82
N PHE A 399 -10.59 -27.92 19.65
CA PHE A 399 -11.21 -28.37 18.40
C PHE A 399 -12.72 -28.05 18.32
N GLY A 400 -13.32 -27.51 19.40
CA GLY A 400 -14.70 -27.03 19.39
C GLY A 400 -15.77 -28.13 19.40
N ASP A 401 -15.39 -29.41 19.54
CA ASP A 401 -16.29 -30.57 19.58
C ASP A 401 -16.63 -31.06 21.00
N GLY A 402 -16.16 -30.32 22.01
CA GLY A 402 -16.33 -30.60 23.43
C GLY A 402 -15.23 -31.50 24.01
N THR A 403 -14.22 -31.88 23.24
CA THR A 403 -13.01 -32.50 23.78
C THR A 403 -12.18 -31.49 24.59
N THR A 404 -11.35 -31.98 25.50
CA THR A 404 -10.49 -31.12 26.32
C THR A 404 -9.41 -30.48 25.44
N PRO A 405 -9.17 -29.16 25.54
CA PRO A 405 -8.11 -28.51 24.79
C PRO A 405 -6.73 -29.13 25.07
N GLU A 406 -5.95 -29.35 24.01
CA GLU A 406 -4.61 -29.89 24.08
C GLU A 406 -3.59 -28.76 24.12
N GLN A 407 -2.66 -28.79 25.08
CA GLN A 407 -1.57 -27.82 25.17
C GLN A 407 -0.24 -28.47 24.81
N LEU A 408 0.48 -27.84 23.89
CA LEU A 408 1.79 -28.25 23.40
C LEU A 408 2.82 -27.12 23.62
N ASN A 409 4.10 -27.49 23.61
CA ASN A 409 5.20 -26.54 23.76
C ASN A 409 5.56 -25.92 22.40
N GLY A 410 5.73 -24.60 22.37
CA GLY A 410 6.13 -23.86 21.19
C GLY A 410 5.09 -23.85 20.07
N ILE A 411 5.56 -23.85 18.83
CA ILE A 411 4.73 -23.95 17.61
C ILE A 411 4.69 -25.41 17.23
N ALA A 412 3.53 -26.04 17.41
CA ALA A 412 3.32 -27.46 17.11
C ALA A 412 2.00 -27.66 16.35
N ASP A 413 2.04 -28.54 15.35
CA ASP A 413 0.88 -28.97 14.57
C ASP A 413 -0.14 -29.69 15.46
N GLY A 414 -1.41 -29.66 15.05
CA GLY A 414 -2.50 -30.38 15.71
C GLY A 414 -3.02 -31.50 14.82
N VAL A 415 -3.51 -32.59 15.40
CA VAL A 415 -4.22 -33.66 14.68
C VAL A 415 -5.41 -34.06 15.50
N HIS A 416 -6.61 -34.07 14.91
CA HIS A 416 -7.83 -34.39 15.66
C HIS A 416 -8.87 -35.18 14.87
N PRO A 417 -9.34 -36.33 15.40
CA PRO A 417 -10.47 -37.06 14.84
C PRO A 417 -11.82 -36.51 15.32
N PHE A 418 -12.69 -36.12 14.38
CA PHE A 418 -14.04 -35.65 14.69
C PHE A 418 -15.05 -36.80 14.64
N MET A 419 -15.55 -37.19 15.82
CA MET A 419 -16.44 -38.35 15.96
C MET A 419 -17.93 -38.01 15.97
N LYS A 420 -18.29 -36.74 15.78
CA LYS A 420 -19.69 -36.26 15.72
C LYS A 420 -19.88 -35.42 14.47
N SER A 421 -21.07 -35.45 13.88
CA SER A 421 -21.44 -34.53 12.82
C SER A 421 -21.71 -33.13 13.38
N GLY A 422 -21.41 -32.10 12.60
CA GLY A 422 -21.63 -30.70 12.98
C GLY A 422 -20.64 -29.75 12.32
N SER A 423 -20.76 -28.47 12.65
CA SER A 423 -19.77 -27.46 12.29
C SER A 423 -18.96 -27.10 13.54
N PHE A 424 -17.68 -27.46 13.53
CA PHE A 424 -16.77 -27.22 14.65
C PHE A 424 -15.87 -26.02 14.37
N THR A 425 -15.75 -25.11 15.32
CA THR A 425 -14.80 -23.99 15.22
C THR A 425 -13.53 -24.38 15.96
N VAL A 426 -12.50 -24.75 15.21
CA VAL A 426 -11.18 -25.06 15.73
C VAL A 426 -10.47 -23.76 16.05
N LYS A 427 -9.87 -23.69 17.24
CA LYS A 427 -9.19 -22.51 17.77
C LYS A 427 -7.80 -22.88 18.24
N LEU A 428 -6.80 -22.23 17.66
CA LEU A 428 -5.42 -22.24 18.16
C LEU A 428 -5.18 -20.98 18.99
N THR A 429 -4.76 -21.15 20.24
CA THR A 429 -4.30 -20.05 21.11
C THR A 429 -2.80 -20.19 21.35
N LEU A 430 -2.03 -19.17 20.98
CA LEU A 430 -0.59 -19.11 21.22
C LEU A 430 -0.32 -18.18 22.39
N ASP A 431 0.39 -18.66 23.38
CA ASP A 431 0.96 -17.83 24.44
C ASP A 431 2.45 -17.63 24.18
N GLY A 432 2.91 -16.40 24.40
CA GLY A 432 4.31 -16.02 24.34
C GLY A 432 4.64 -15.01 25.43
N SER A 433 5.93 -14.78 25.66
CA SER A 433 6.40 -13.85 26.69
C SER A 433 5.94 -12.40 26.46
N SER A 434 5.69 -12.02 25.20
CA SER A 434 5.30 -10.67 24.82
C SER A 434 3.81 -10.52 24.46
N GLY A 435 2.99 -11.58 24.61
CA GLY A 435 1.56 -11.50 24.32
C GLY A 435 0.92 -12.83 23.93
N ARG A 436 -0.31 -12.74 23.42
CA ARG A 436 -1.13 -13.87 22.99
C ARG A 436 -1.67 -13.64 21.58
N ALA A 437 -1.73 -14.68 20.78
CA ALA A 437 -2.40 -14.68 19.48
C ALA A 437 -3.43 -15.81 19.37
N VAL A 438 -4.44 -15.61 18.53
CA VAL A 438 -5.51 -16.59 18.30
C VAL A 438 -5.80 -16.69 16.81
N ALA A 439 -5.94 -17.93 16.32
CA ALA A 439 -6.45 -18.23 14.98
C ALA A 439 -7.61 -19.21 15.08
N THR A 440 -8.56 -19.10 14.15
CA THR A 440 -9.74 -19.99 14.11
C THR A 440 -10.04 -20.44 12.69
N VAL A 441 -10.48 -21.68 12.53
CA VAL A 441 -10.97 -22.24 11.27
C VAL A 441 -12.19 -23.13 11.53
N ALA A 442 -13.14 -23.18 10.59
CA ALA A 442 -14.33 -24.02 10.69
C ALA A 442 -14.12 -25.36 9.96
N ILE A 443 -14.50 -26.46 10.60
CA ILE A 443 -14.50 -27.82 10.04
C ILE A 443 -15.94 -28.33 10.03
N VAL A 444 -16.42 -28.77 8.86
CA VAL A 444 -17.75 -29.35 8.71
C VAL A 444 -17.66 -30.86 8.64
N VAL A 445 -18.38 -31.54 9.53
CA VAL A 445 -18.42 -33.01 9.59
C VAL A 445 -19.84 -33.48 9.30
N ASP A 446 -20.00 -34.19 8.20
CA ASP A 446 -21.27 -34.76 7.77
C ASP A 446 -21.45 -36.18 8.33
N THR A 447 -22.70 -36.62 8.38
CA THR A 447 -23.07 -38.01 8.64
C THR A 447 -23.56 -38.66 7.35
N THR A 448 -23.57 -39.99 7.31
CA THR A 448 -24.39 -40.73 6.32
C THR A 448 -25.83 -40.24 6.40
N PRO A 449 -26.54 -40.07 5.27
CA PRO A 449 -27.94 -39.69 5.29
C PRO A 449 -28.77 -40.69 6.09
N THR A 450 -29.91 -40.25 6.61
CA THR A 450 -30.96 -41.16 7.07
C THR A 450 -32.10 -41.05 6.07
N ALA A 451 -32.34 -42.13 5.33
CA ALA A 451 -33.33 -42.16 4.26
C ALA A 451 -34.73 -42.06 4.87
N GLN A 452 -35.52 -41.12 4.38
CA GLN A 452 -36.90 -40.95 4.80
C GLN A 452 -37.71 -40.40 3.65
N PHE A 453 -38.94 -40.88 3.48
CA PHE A 453 -39.87 -40.29 2.53
C PHE A 453 -41.31 -40.43 3.00
N VAL A 454 -42.19 -39.66 2.36
CA VAL A 454 -43.64 -39.81 2.47
C VAL A 454 -44.26 -39.92 1.10
N MET A 455 -45.38 -40.63 1.03
CA MET A 455 -46.20 -40.78 -0.17
C MET A 455 -47.44 -39.90 -0.06
N THR A 456 -48.10 -39.61 -1.18
CA THR A 456 -49.37 -38.87 -1.17
C THR A 456 -50.47 -39.58 -0.38
N ALA A 457 -50.46 -40.91 -0.34
CA ALA A 457 -51.30 -41.76 0.49
C ALA A 457 -50.76 -43.20 0.53
N ASP A 458 -51.02 -43.93 1.62
CA ASP A 458 -50.63 -45.35 1.77
C ASP A 458 -51.51 -46.28 0.92
N THR A 459 -52.67 -45.79 0.48
CA THR A 459 -53.58 -46.52 -0.41
C THR A 459 -54.06 -45.61 -1.53
N VAL A 460 -53.87 -46.05 -2.77
CA VAL A 460 -54.28 -45.33 -3.98
C VAL A 460 -55.04 -46.23 -4.94
N TYR A 461 -55.68 -45.63 -5.94
CA TYR A 461 -56.27 -46.40 -7.02
C TYR A 461 -55.27 -46.59 -8.16
N VAL A 462 -55.41 -47.69 -8.89
CA VAL A 462 -54.71 -47.89 -10.17
C VAL A 462 -54.88 -46.66 -11.07
N ASP A 463 -53.85 -46.33 -11.84
CA ASP A 463 -53.75 -45.16 -12.73
C ASP A 463 -53.79 -43.78 -12.02
N SER A 464 -53.74 -43.75 -10.69
CA SER A 464 -53.57 -42.49 -9.93
C SER A 464 -52.08 -42.11 -9.85
N VAL A 465 -51.78 -40.82 -9.96
CA VAL A 465 -50.43 -40.28 -9.72
C VAL A 465 -50.13 -40.27 -8.23
N VAL A 466 -49.03 -40.90 -7.84
CA VAL A 466 -48.45 -40.87 -6.49
C VAL A 466 -47.26 -39.92 -6.51
N THR A 467 -47.23 -38.96 -5.58
CA THR A 467 -46.03 -38.13 -5.38
C THR A 467 -45.24 -38.68 -4.19
N PHE A 468 -43.93 -38.83 -4.37
CA PHE A 468 -43.01 -39.23 -3.33
C PHE A 468 -42.21 -37.99 -2.92
N THR A 469 -42.21 -37.68 -1.62
CA THR A 469 -41.49 -36.53 -1.08
C THR A 469 -40.38 -37.02 -0.17
N ASP A 470 -39.14 -36.73 -0.55
CA ASP A 470 -37.96 -36.98 0.26
C ASP A 470 -38.01 -36.13 1.55
N GLN A 471 -37.75 -36.80 2.66
CA GLN A 471 -37.57 -36.22 4.00
C GLN A 471 -36.24 -36.66 4.61
N SER A 472 -35.33 -37.20 3.80
CA SER A 472 -34.07 -37.72 4.28
C SER A 472 -33.24 -36.63 4.96
N THR A 473 -32.58 -36.98 6.06
CA THR A 473 -31.69 -36.05 6.79
C THR A 473 -30.22 -36.35 6.46
N GLY A 474 -29.28 -35.55 6.96
CA GLY A 474 -27.84 -35.77 6.74
C GLY A 474 -27.31 -35.27 5.39
N GLN A 475 -27.94 -34.24 4.81
CA GLN A 475 -27.50 -33.57 3.57
C GLN A 475 -27.29 -34.55 2.39
N PRO A 476 -28.32 -35.33 1.99
CA PRO A 476 -28.24 -36.17 0.81
C PRO A 476 -27.98 -35.32 -0.44
N THR A 477 -27.18 -35.85 -1.35
CA THR A 477 -26.88 -35.25 -2.67
C THR A 477 -27.29 -36.14 -3.83
N THR A 478 -27.74 -37.36 -3.55
CA THR A 478 -28.19 -38.35 -4.54
C THR A 478 -29.39 -39.11 -4.01
N TRP A 479 -30.30 -39.48 -4.92
CA TRP A 479 -31.50 -40.28 -4.65
C TRP A 479 -31.63 -41.37 -5.71
N SER A 480 -32.08 -42.55 -5.31
CA SER A 480 -32.43 -43.65 -6.21
C SER A 480 -33.70 -44.31 -5.71
N TRP A 481 -34.73 -44.23 -6.53
CA TRP A 481 -36.06 -44.76 -6.28
C TRP A 481 -36.29 -46.04 -7.08
N ASP A 482 -36.95 -47.00 -6.47
CA ASP A 482 -37.52 -48.18 -7.08
C ASP A 482 -38.95 -48.31 -6.56
N PHE A 483 -39.94 -48.27 -7.45
CA PHE A 483 -41.34 -48.20 -7.06
C PHE A 483 -41.95 -49.57 -6.72
N GLY A 484 -41.16 -50.65 -6.77
CA GLY A 484 -41.54 -51.97 -6.25
C GLY A 484 -42.38 -52.84 -7.19
N ASP A 485 -42.74 -52.33 -8.37
CA ASP A 485 -43.51 -53.06 -9.40
C ASP A 485 -42.63 -53.79 -10.42
N GLY A 486 -41.31 -53.66 -10.30
CA GLY A 486 -40.32 -54.24 -11.19
C GLY A 486 -40.10 -53.46 -12.50
N VAL A 487 -40.70 -52.28 -12.66
CA VAL A 487 -40.61 -51.46 -13.88
C VAL A 487 -40.09 -50.05 -13.58
N GLY A 488 -40.66 -49.38 -12.59
CA GLY A 488 -40.42 -47.95 -12.38
C GLY A 488 -39.24 -47.63 -11.46
N THR A 489 -38.37 -46.73 -11.91
CA THR A 489 -37.26 -46.15 -11.11
C THR A 489 -37.14 -44.65 -11.33
N SER A 490 -36.53 -43.92 -10.39
CA SER A 490 -36.21 -42.49 -10.56
C SER A 490 -34.95 -42.07 -9.81
N THR A 491 -34.32 -40.97 -10.23
CA THR A 491 -33.21 -40.31 -9.52
C THR A 491 -33.56 -38.89 -9.06
N GLU A 492 -34.81 -38.47 -9.26
CA GLU A 492 -35.29 -37.17 -8.78
C GLU A 492 -35.42 -37.20 -7.25
N GLN A 493 -35.21 -36.06 -6.59
CA GLN A 493 -35.41 -35.97 -5.14
C GLN A 493 -36.89 -36.24 -4.76
N ASN A 494 -37.84 -35.71 -5.53
CA ASN A 494 -39.27 -35.83 -5.26
C ASN A 494 -40.03 -36.30 -6.52
N PRO A 495 -39.96 -37.60 -6.89
CA PRO A 495 -40.55 -38.07 -8.13
C PRO A 495 -42.08 -38.23 -8.04
N GLN A 496 -42.71 -38.32 -9.21
CA GLN A 496 -44.07 -38.78 -9.36
C GLN A 496 -44.10 -40.11 -10.11
N TYR A 497 -44.99 -41.04 -9.71
CA TYR A 497 -45.15 -42.34 -10.38
C TYR A 497 -46.60 -42.78 -10.41
N THR A 498 -46.97 -43.57 -11.42
CA THR A 498 -48.32 -44.09 -11.62
C THR A 498 -48.29 -45.60 -11.77
N TYR A 499 -48.98 -46.31 -10.88
CA TYR A 499 -49.11 -47.75 -10.93
C TYR A 499 -50.22 -48.19 -11.89
N THR A 500 -49.90 -49.10 -12.81
CA THR A 500 -50.83 -49.62 -13.83
C THR A 500 -51.47 -50.95 -13.43
N THR A 501 -51.06 -51.54 -12.31
CA THR A 501 -51.60 -52.79 -11.77
C THR A 501 -51.91 -52.65 -10.29
N THR A 502 -52.94 -53.36 -9.82
CA THR A 502 -53.24 -53.46 -8.38
C THR A 502 -52.27 -54.38 -7.66
N GLY A 503 -51.95 -54.08 -6.41
CA GLY A 503 -51.04 -54.89 -5.62
C GLY A 503 -50.53 -54.18 -4.37
N LEU A 504 -49.62 -54.85 -3.67
CA LEU A 504 -48.75 -54.27 -2.66
C LEU A 504 -47.38 -54.07 -3.31
N PHE A 505 -46.85 -52.85 -3.29
CA PHE A 505 -45.56 -52.53 -3.86
C PHE A 505 -44.62 -51.97 -2.78
N ASP A 506 -43.44 -52.58 -2.65
CA ASP A 506 -42.40 -52.12 -1.74
C ASP A 506 -41.58 -51.03 -2.43
N VAL A 507 -41.89 -49.78 -2.09
CA VAL A 507 -41.19 -48.60 -2.59
C VAL A 507 -39.89 -48.45 -1.83
N ARG A 508 -38.78 -48.35 -2.55
CA ARG A 508 -37.45 -48.19 -1.99
C ARG A 508 -36.85 -46.85 -2.38
N LEU A 509 -36.41 -46.08 -1.39
CA LEU A 509 -35.54 -44.93 -1.56
C LEU A 509 -34.14 -45.26 -1.03
N ILE A 510 -33.12 -45.07 -1.86
CA ILE A 510 -31.72 -45.00 -1.43
C ILE A 510 -31.29 -43.52 -1.49
N ALA A 511 -31.00 -42.93 -0.34
CA ALA A 511 -30.48 -41.56 -0.25
C ALA A 511 -28.98 -41.59 0.07
N GLY A 512 -28.19 -40.80 -0.64
CA GLY A 512 -26.72 -40.87 -0.57
C GLY A 512 -26.01 -39.52 -0.54
N ASN A 513 -24.86 -39.47 0.12
CA ASN A 513 -23.89 -38.37 0.07
C ASN A 513 -22.45 -38.92 0.04
N ALA A 514 -21.45 -38.05 0.19
CA ALA A 514 -20.03 -38.46 0.19
C ALA A 514 -19.63 -39.40 1.36
N CYS A 515 -20.45 -39.47 2.41
CA CYS A 515 -20.21 -40.28 3.60
C CYS A 515 -20.86 -41.67 3.54
N GLY A 516 -21.77 -41.88 2.59
CA GLY A 516 -22.40 -43.17 2.37
C GLY A 516 -23.84 -43.03 1.89
N VAL A 517 -24.57 -44.12 2.03
CA VAL A 517 -25.97 -44.22 1.64
C VAL A 517 -26.78 -44.85 2.76
N ASP A 518 -28.06 -44.52 2.82
CA ASP A 518 -29.06 -45.22 3.63
C ASP A 518 -30.27 -45.57 2.77
N THR A 519 -31.03 -46.57 3.20
CA THR A 519 -32.16 -47.10 2.44
C THR A 519 -33.40 -47.20 3.31
N LEU A 520 -34.51 -46.63 2.83
CA LEU A 520 -35.84 -46.85 3.39
C LEU A 520 -36.69 -47.64 2.40
N ILE A 521 -37.43 -48.62 2.92
CA ILE A 521 -38.47 -49.34 2.18
C ILE A 521 -39.79 -49.10 2.91
N ASP A 522 -40.80 -48.65 2.17
CA ASP A 522 -42.17 -48.49 2.65
C ASP A 522 -43.15 -49.06 1.61
N THR A 523 -44.33 -49.50 2.04
CA THR A 523 -45.27 -50.22 1.18
C THR A 523 -46.47 -49.34 0.80
N ILE A 524 -46.81 -49.32 -0.49
CA ILE A 524 -48.04 -48.71 -0.99
C ILE A 524 -49.04 -49.77 -1.44
N ILE A 525 -50.33 -49.53 -1.15
CA ILE A 525 -51.44 -50.38 -1.57
C ILE A 525 -52.13 -49.76 -2.78
N VAL A 526 -52.16 -50.48 -3.91
CA VAL A 526 -52.84 -50.05 -5.14
C VAL A 526 -54.07 -50.92 -5.36
N THR A 527 -55.24 -50.30 -5.38
CA THR A 527 -56.54 -51.00 -5.47
C THR A 527 -57.38 -50.49 -6.65
N THR A 528 -58.48 -51.18 -6.97
CA THR A 528 -59.49 -50.63 -7.88
C THR A 528 -60.49 -49.76 -7.13
N PRO A 529 -61.07 -48.72 -7.77
CA PRO A 529 -62.17 -47.96 -7.19
C PRO A 529 -63.33 -48.88 -6.78
N THR A 530 -63.82 -48.76 -5.55
CA THR A 530 -65.02 -49.48 -5.11
C THR A 530 -66.19 -49.05 -6.00
N PRO A 531 -66.95 -49.97 -6.61
CA PRO A 531 -68.10 -49.59 -7.42
C PRO A 531 -69.10 -48.81 -6.55
N GLN A 532 -69.27 -47.52 -6.85
CA GLN A 532 -70.36 -46.74 -6.28
C GLN A 532 -71.65 -47.35 -6.81
N VAL A 533 -72.39 -48.08 -5.96
CA VAL A 533 -73.75 -48.50 -6.28
C VAL A 533 -74.55 -47.21 -6.42
N MET A 534 -74.74 -46.74 -7.65
CA MET A 534 -75.73 -45.71 -7.93
C MET A 534 -77.07 -46.28 -7.49
N GLY A 535 -77.58 -45.79 -6.36
CA GLY A 535 -78.94 -46.08 -5.92
C GLY A 535 -79.88 -45.82 -7.09
N LYS A 536 -80.51 -46.89 -7.58
CA LYS A 536 -81.64 -46.75 -8.50
C LYS A 536 -82.72 -45.94 -7.78
N ARG A 537 -83.21 -44.92 -8.47
CA ARG A 537 -84.26 -43.97 -8.06
C ARG A 537 -85.44 -44.63 -7.36
#